data_AF-A0AAD7Y7W8-F1
#
_entry.id   AF-A0AAD7Y7W8-F1
#
_cell.length_a   1.000
_cell.length_b   1.000
_cell.length_c   1.000
_cell.angle_alpha   90.00
_cell.angle_beta   90.00
_cell.angle_gamma   90.00
#
_symmetry.space_group_name_H-M   'P 1'
#
loop_
_entity.id
_entity.type
_entity.pdbx_description
1 polymer ?
#
loop_
_entity_poly.entity_id
_entity_poly.type
_entity_poly.pdbx_seq_one_letter_code
_entity_poly.pdbx_strand_id
1 'polypeptide(L)'
;MKDNVSTKWSEGLRYVKFMKNRAYHSGIKQSPYKALFGIEPRVGLSTSSLPQEIINDIQDEDDLRKVIEDDRNVNLTEDSDDNVAEVSNQEKVSSSENNIHKARTTAAENLVKQAKKMKATSDKSHPPANIGDHVTIPIPDVDKGKGDLRNIIGVISI
;
A
#
# COMPACT_ATOMS: atom_id res chain seq x y z
N MET A 1 12.32 -6.19 -15.19
CA MET A 1 12.88 -7.09 -14.16
C MET A 1 13.57 -8.20 -14.90
N LYS A 2 14.87 -8.43 -14.67
CA LYS A 2 15.55 -9.61 -15.23
C LYS A 2 15.05 -10.83 -14.46
N ASP A 3 14.74 -11.91 -15.16
CA ASP A 3 14.29 -13.16 -14.55
C ASP A 3 15.46 -13.78 -13.79
N ASN A 4 15.46 -13.59 -12.47
CA ASN A 4 16.40 -14.25 -11.59
C ASN A 4 15.96 -15.70 -11.44
N VAL A 5 16.75 -16.63 -11.97
CA VAL A 5 16.48 -18.08 -11.97
C VAL A 5 16.69 -18.72 -10.59
N SER A 6 16.91 -17.90 -9.55
CA SER A 6 17.10 -18.36 -8.18
C SER A 6 15.83 -19.00 -7.60
N THR A 7 15.99 -20.18 -7.00
CA THR A 7 14.94 -20.88 -6.26
C THR A 7 14.72 -20.32 -4.84
N LYS A 8 15.50 -19.31 -4.43
CA LYS A 8 15.43 -18.68 -3.11
C LYS A 8 14.34 -17.61 -3.02
N TRP A 9 13.11 -17.97 -3.36
CA TRP A 9 11.96 -17.06 -3.37
C TRP A 9 11.68 -16.41 -1.99
N SER A 10 12.06 -17.10 -0.91
CA SER A 10 11.94 -16.60 0.47
C SER A 10 12.78 -15.35 0.72
N GLU A 11 13.99 -15.27 0.15
CA GLU A 11 14.86 -14.08 0.23
C GLU A 11 14.25 -12.89 -0.55
N GLY A 12 13.52 -13.20 -1.63
CA GLY A 12 12.80 -12.22 -2.46
C GLY A 12 11.56 -11.62 -1.80
N LEU A 13 10.94 -12.33 -0.86
CA LEU A 13 9.62 -11.99 -0.32
C LEU A 13 9.59 -10.61 0.34
N ARG A 14 10.66 -10.21 1.04
CA ARG A 14 10.76 -8.87 1.66
C ARG A 14 10.68 -7.75 0.63
N TYR A 15 11.31 -7.93 -0.53
CA TYR A 15 11.28 -6.95 -1.61
C TYR A 15 9.90 -6.90 -2.25
N VAL A 16 9.27 -8.04 -2.51
CA VAL A 16 7.91 -8.10 -3.06
C VAL A 16 6.91 -7.43 -2.12
N LYS A 17 6.98 -7.73 -0.82
CA LYS A 17 6.14 -7.10 0.20
C LYS A 17 6.33 -5.59 0.21
N PHE A 18 7.58 -5.12 0.23
CA PHE A 18 7.88 -3.69 0.19
C PHE A 18 7.35 -3.03 -1.08
N MET A 19 7.56 -3.64 -2.25
CA MET A 19 7.05 -3.13 -3.54
C MET A 19 5.53 -3.02 -3.54
N LYS A 20 4.81 -4.04 -3.07
CA LYS A 20 3.35 -4.02 -2.96
C LYS A 20 2.85 -2.97 -1.97
N ASN A 21 3.47 -2.86 -0.80
CA ASN A 21 3.03 -1.94 0.25
C ASN A 21 3.39 -0.47 -0.01
N ARG A 22 4.42 -0.22 -0.82
CA ARG A 22 4.80 1.13 -1.27
C ARG A 22 3.97 1.63 -2.44
N ALA A 23 3.43 0.73 -3.27
CA ALA A 23 2.67 1.11 -4.45
C ALA A 23 1.42 1.93 -4.09
N TYR A 24 1.08 2.88 -4.96
CA TYR A 24 -0.13 3.67 -4.80
C TYR A 24 -1.38 2.81 -5.04
N HIS A 25 -2.33 2.85 -4.10
CA HIS A 25 -3.59 2.13 -4.22
C HIS A 25 -4.75 3.09 -4.54
N SER A 26 -5.39 2.89 -5.69
CA SER A 26 -6.37 3.82 -6.27
C SER A 26 -7.63 4.02 -5.42
N GLY A 27 -8.02 3.03 -4.61
CA GLY A 27 -9.19 3.10 -3.74
C GLY A 27 -8.97 3.92 -2.46
N ILE A 28 -7.83 3.77 -1.80
CA ILE A 28 -7.50 4.50 -0.55
C ILE A 28 -6.76 5.81 -0.82
N LYS A 29 -6.34 6.05 -2.07
CA LYS A 29 -5.60 7.22 -2.55
C LYS A 29 -4.23 7.46 -1.91
N GLN A 30 -3.60 6.39 -1.41
CA GLN A 30 -2.25 6.40 -0.86
C GLN A 30 -1.66 4.99 -0.89
N SER A 31 -0.41 4.82 -0.45
CA SER A 31 0.18 3.49 -0.32
C SER A 31 -0.35 2.75 0.93
N PRO A 32 -0.51 1.42 0.88
CA PRO A 32 -0.86 0.63 2.06
C PRO A 32 0.07 0.88 3.25
N TYR A 33 1.37 1.10 2.99
CA TYR A 33 2.34 1.48 4.01
C TYR A 33 1.96 2.79 4.71
N LYS A 34 1.68 3.86 3.94
CA LYS A 34 1.29 5.16 4.49
C LYS A 34 -0.02 5.09 5.26
N ALA A 35 -0.99 4.31 4.78
CA ALA A 35 -2.25 4.11 5.48
C ALA A 35 -2.08 3.40 6.83
N LEU A 36 -1.10 2.50 6.95
CA LEU A 36 -0.88 1.73 8.18
C LEU A 36 -0.01 2.48 9.20
N PHE A 37 1.09 3.08 8.72
CA PHE A 37 2.14 3.69 9.54
C PHE A 37 2.07 5.23 9.60
N GLY A 38 1.18 5.87 8.84
CA GLY A 38 1.04 7.34 8.80
C GLY A 38 2.19 8.07 8.12
N ILE A 39 3.24 7.36 7.70
CA ILE A 39 4.50 7.90 7.16
C ILE A 39 4.77 7.26 5.80
N GLU A 40 5.44 7.99 4.92
CA GLU A 40 5.85 7.45 3.63
C GLU A 40 6.95 6.40 3.79
N PRO A 41 6.93 5.32 2.99
CA PRO A 41 7.98 4.31 3.04
C PRO A 41 9.31 4.95 2.66
N ARG A 42 10.35 4.70 3.46
CA ARG A 42 11.72 5.14 3.16
C ARG A 42 12.26 4.36 1.97
N VAL A 43 12.78 5.06 0.97
CA VAL A 43 13.38 4.52 -0.24
C VAL A 43 14.74 5.17 -0.45
N GLY A 44 15.80 4.38 -0.41
CA GLY A 44 17.17 4.86 -0.66
C GLY A 44 17.67 5.89 0.36
N LEU A 45 18.82 6.49 0.04
CA LEU A 45 19.51 7.45 0.91
C LEU A 45 18.77 8.79 1.02
N SER A 46 18.03 9.21 0.00
CA SER A 46 17.28 10.48 -0.02
C SER A 46 16.14 10.56 1.01
N THR A 47 15.74 9.44 1.59
CA THR A 47 14.74 9.38 2.69
C THR A 47 15.35 8.97 4.03
N SER A 48 16.68 8.89 4.09
CA SER A 48 17.41 8.65 5.32
C SER A 48 17.44 9.91 6.20
N SER A 49 17.97 9.77 7.41
CA SER A 49 18.26 10.91 8.29
C SER A 49 19.58 11.59 7.97
N LEU A 50 20.29 11.18 6.92
CA LEU A 50 21.57 11.77 6.55
C LEU A 50 21.36 13.18 5.96
N PRO A 51 22.22 14.14 6.31
CA PRO A 51 22.29 15.44 5.66
C PRO A 51 22.43 15.31 4.14
N GLN A 52 21.77 16.21 3.42
CA GLN A 52 21.73 16.18 1.96
C GLN A 52 23.11 16.44 1.32
N GLU A 53 23.97 17.18 2.03
CA GLU A 53 25.36 17.41 1.65
C GLU A 53 26.14 16.09 1.58
N ILE A 54 26.06 15.27 2.64
CA ILE A 54 26.71 13.96 2.71
C ILE A 54 26.16 13.02 1.62
N ILE A 55 24.85 13.05 1.36
CA ILE A 55 24.24 12.22 0.32
C ILE A 55 24.76 12.59 -1.07
N ASN A 56 25.04 13.87 -1.33
CA ASN A 56 25.55 14.33 -2.63
C ASN A 56 27.04 13.95 -2.82
N ASP A 57 27.79 13.87 -1.73
CA ASP A 57 29.21 13.53 -1.76
C ASP A 57 29.47 12.02 -1.92
N ILE A 58 28.53 11.17 -1.51
CA ILE A 58 28.63 9.70 -1.70
C ILE A 58 28.49 9.36 -3.18
N GLN A 59 29.58 8.92 -3.81
CA GLN A 59 29.59 8.48 -5.22
C GLN A 59 29.60 6.96 -5.36
N ASP A 60 30.27 6.24 -4.46
CA ASP A 60 30.39 4.78 -4.50
C ASP A 60 30.12 4.08 -3.15
N GLU A 61 30.27 2.75 -3.12
CA GLU A 61 30.04 1.95 -1.90
C GLU A 61 31.11 2.19 -0.84
N ASP A 62 32.34 2.53 -1.23
CA ASP A 62 33.43 2.75 -0.28
C ASP A 62 33.27 4.10 0.43
N ASP A 63 32.77 5.13 -0.24
CA ASP A 63 32.36 6.39 0.38
C ASP A 63 31.25 6.16 1.42
N LEU A 64 30.25 5.34 1.08
CA LEU A 64 29.18 4.99 2.02
C LEU A 64 29.72 4.24 3.24
N ARG A 65 30.73 3.38 3.08
CA ARG A 65 31.37 2.66 4.20
C ARG A 65 32.10 3.61 5.14
N LYS A 66 32.83 4.60 4.62
CA LYS A 66 33.51 5.61 5.44
C LYS A 66 32.52 6.39 6.30
N VAL A 67 31.41 6.84 5.71
CA VAL A 67 30.35 7.54 6.47
C VAL A 67 29.80 6.68 7.60
N ILE A 68 29.64 5.37 7.39
CA ILE A 68 29.16 4.44 8.43
C ILE A 68 30.22 4.20 9.52
N GLU A 69 31.51 4.14 9.16
CA GLU A 69 32.62 3.98 10.11
C GLU A 69 32.82 5.24 10.96
N ASP A 70 32.72 6.43 10.36
CA ASP A 70 32.80 7.72 11.04
C ASP A 70 31.66 7.86 12.07
N ASP A 71 30.43 7.49 11.70
CA ASP A 71 29.27 7.50 12.62
C ASP A 71 29.44 6.53 13.80
N ARG A 72 30.14 5.40 13.60
CA ARG A 72 30.44 4.44 14.68
C ARG A 72 31.55 4.91 15.62
N ASN A 73 32.58 5.59 15.11
CA ASN A 73 33.69 6.07 15.93
C ASN A 73 33.27 7.20 16.88
N VAL A 74 32.34 8.07 16.47
CA VAL A 74 31.81 9.14 17.33
C VAL A 74 31.08 8.59 18.56
N ASN A 75 30.41 7.44 18.43
CA ASN A 75 29.67 6.80 19.54
C ASN A 75 30.58 6.04 20.53
N LEU A 76 31.88 5.90 20.26
CA LEU A 76 32.84 5.21 21.14
C LEU A 76 33.68 6.18 22.00
N THR A 77 33.56 7.50 21.78
CA THR A 77 34.33 8.52 22.51
C THR A 77 33.57 9.20 23.65
N GLU A 78 32.30 8.87 23.86
CA GLU A 78 31.48 9.38 24.97
C GLU A 78 31.25 8.30 26.04
N ASP A 79 32.32 7.98 26.78
CA ASP A 79 32.19 7.42 28.13
C ASP A 79 32.76 8.45 29.11
N SER A 80 32.03 9.55 29.27
CA SER A 80 32.11 10.40 30.45
C SER A 80 30.89 11.32 30.53
N ASP A 81 30.12 11.08 31.58
CA ASP A 81 29.12 11.94 32.24
C ASP A 81 27.65 11.55 32.03
N ASP A 82 27.17 10.87 33.06
CA ASP A 82 25.83 10.38 33.29
C ASP A 82 24.88 11.56 33.51
N ASN A 83 24.17 11.97 32.46
CA ASN A 83 22.90 12.69 32.55
C ASN A 83 22.08 12.37 31.31
N VAL A 84 21.43 11.21 31.33
CA VAL A 84 20.40 10.84 30.35
C VAL A 84 19.21 11.78 30.54
N ALA A 85 19.26 12.93 29.85
CA ALA A 85 18.14 13.82 29.68
C ALA A 85 17.06 13.10 28.86
N GLU A 86 16.20 12.39 29.58
CA GLU A 86 14.99 11.72 29.13
C GLU A 86 13.93 12.75 28.71
N VAL A 87 14.20 13.56 27.70
CA VAL A 87 13.28 14.59 27.19
C VAL A 87 13.37 14.69 25.66
N SER A 88 12.95 13.62 24.96
CA SER A 88 12.70 13.69 23.49
C SER A 88 11.72 12.62 22.98
N ASN A 89 11.46 11.56 23.76
CA ASN A 89 10.65 10.44 23.29
C ASN A 89 9.12 10.64 23.41
N GLN A 90 8.62 11.60 24.21
CA GLN A 90 7.17 11.79 24.37
C GLN A 90 6.48 12.56 23.22
N GLU A 91 7.12 13.55 22.60
CA GLU A 91 6.51 14.35 21.52
C GLU A 91 6.53 13.65 20.14
N LYS A 92 7.49 12.75 19.91
CA LYS A 92 7.57 11.97 18.66
C LYS A 92 6.50 10.89 18.55
N VAL A 93 6.05 10.34 19.68
CA VAL A 93 5.03 9.29 19.71
C VAL A 93 3.64 9.87 19.41
N SER A 94 3.30 11.01 20.01
CA SER A 94 2.00 11.67 19.79
C SER A 94 1.83 12.18 18.35
N SER A 95 2.88 12.74 17.75
CA SER A 95 2.86 13.17 16.35
C SER A 95 2.72 11.99 15.37
N SER A 96 3.35 10.85 15.68
CA SER A 96 3.23 9.62 14.89
C SER A 96 1.81 9.04 14.92
N GLU A 97 1.19 8.97 16.11
CA GLU A 97 -0.19 8.49 16.28
C GLU A 97 -1.20 9.35 15.53
N ASN A 98 -1.06 10.69 15.61
CA ASN A 98 -1.92 11.62 14.87
C ASN A 98 -1.82 11.41 13.35
N ASN A 99 -0.62 11.16 12.84
CA ASN A 99 -0.41 10.88 11.42
C ASN A 99 -1.05 9.55 11.00
N ILE A 100 -0.95 8.52 11.83
CA ILE A 100 -1.61 7.22 11.60
C ILE A 100 -3.13 7.40 11.55
N HIS A 101 -3.71 8.09 12.54
CA HIS A 101 -5.14 8.37 12.58
C HIS A 101 -5.60 9.12 11.34
N LYS A 102 -4.91 10.21 10.96
CA LYS A 102 -5.21 11.01 9.77
C LYS A 102 -5.12 10.20 8.48
N ALA A 103 -4.11 9.34 8.34
CA ALA A 103 -3.96 8.50 7.16
C ALA A 103 -5.10 7.47 7.07
N ARG A 104 -5.49 6.85 8.20
CA ARG A 104 -6.59 5.88 8.25
C ARG A 104 -7.94 6.52 8.00
N THR A 105 -8.22 7.68 8.57
CA THR A 105 -9.50 8.40 8.31
C THR A 105 -9.62 8.78 6.84
N THR A 106 -8.56 9.32 6.25
CA THR A 106 -8.50 9.64 4.81
C THR A 106 -8.73 8.39 3.94
N ALA A 107 -8.10 7.25 4.28
CA ALA A 107 -8.31 6.00 3.57
C ALA A 107 -9.77 5.54 3.64
N ALA A 108 -10.38 5.57 4.83
CA ALA A 108 -11.76 5.17 5.04
C ALA A 108 -12.74 6.05 4.24
N GLU A 109 -12.56 7.37 4.27
CA GLU A 109 -13.37 8.30 3.47
C GLU A 109 -13.29 8.01 1.97
N ASN A 110 -12.11 7.69 1.46
CA ASN A 110 -11.92 7.37 0.06
C ASN A 110 -12.58 6.05 -0.34
N LEU A 111 -12.54 5.03 0.54
CA LEU A 111 -13.28 3.79 0.33
C LEU A 111 -14.79 4.03 0.31
N VAL A 112 -15.31 4.88 1.20
CA VAL A 112 -16.73 5.27 1.20
C VAL A 112 -17.12 5.96 -0.11
N LYS A 113 -16.28 6.89 -0.60
CA LYS A 113 -16.49 7.53 -1.91
C LYS A 113 -16.51 6.52 -3.06
N GLN A 114 -15.58 5.55 -3.04
CA GLN A 114 -15.52 4.49 -4.04
C GLN A 114 -16.77 3.61 -4.00
N ALA A 115 -17.21 3.19 -2.80
CA ALA A 115 -18.42 2.39 -2.63
C ALA A 115 -19.67 3.12 -3.15
N LYS A 116 -19.81 4.43 -2.84
CA LYS A 116 -20.90 5.27 -3.38
C LYS A 116 -20.87 5.31 -4.90
N LYS A 117 -19.69 5.47 -5.51
CA LYS A 117 -19.53 5.46 -6.97
C LYS A 117 -19.91 4.10 -7.56
N MET A 118 -19.47 3.00 -6.95
CA MET A 118 -19.79 1.64 -7.37
C MET A 118 -21.29 1.38 -7.34
N LYS A 119 -21.97 1.83 -6.27
CA LYS A 119 -23.42 1.73 -6.16
C LYS A 119 -24.12 2.49 -7.29
N ALA A 120 -23.77 3.77 -7.48
CA ALA A 120 -24.37 4.59 -8.54
C ALA A 120 -24.15 4.00 -9.95
N THR A 121 -22.97 3.43 -10.23
CA THR A 121 -22.73 2.74 -11.51
C THR A 121 -23.53 1.45 -11.64
N SER A 122 -23.71 0.70 -10.55
CA SER A 122 -24.52 -0.51 -10.54
C SER A 122 -25.98 -0.18 -10.83
N ASP A 123 -26.56 0.78 -10.10
CA ASP A 123 -27.95 1.20 -10.23
C ASP A 123 -28.23 1.73 -11.65
N LYS A 124 -27.27 2.43 -12.26
CA LYS A 124 -27.37 2.89 -13.65
C LYS A 124 -27.35 1.75 -14.66
N SER A 125 -26.54 0.72 -14.44
CA SER A 125 -26.37 -0.41 -15.36
C SER A 125 -27.45 -1.48 -15.18
N HIS A 126 -28.06 -1.56 -14.00
CA HIS A 126 -29.04 -2.58 -13.62
C HIS A 126 -30.23 -1.88 -12.94
N PRO A 127 -31.12 -1.23 -13.72
CA PRO A 127 -32.32 -0.64 -13.16
C PRO A 127 -33.22 -1.72 -12.55
N PRO A 128 -34.04 -1.39 -11.53
CA PRO A 128 -35.00 -2.33 -10.98
C PRO A 128 -35.98 -2.76 -12.07
N ALA A 129 -36.16 -4.07 -12.21
CA ALA A 129 -37.08 -4.63 -13.19
C ALA A 129 -38.50 -4.68 -12.61
N ASN A 130 -39.50 -4.45 -13.47
CA ASN A 130 -40.90 -4.48 -13.08
C ASN A 130 -41.46 -5.91 -13.18
N ILE A 131 -42.52 -6.17 -12.43
CA ILE A 131 -43.28 -7.42 -12.55
C ILE A 131 -43.88 -7.47 -13.96
N GLY A 132 -43.69 -8.60 -14.64
CA GLY A 132 -44.06 -8.80 -16.04
C GLY A 132 -42.96 -8.51 -17.07
N ASP A 133 -41.82 -7.96 -16.64
CA ASP A 133 -40.66 -7.79 -17.55
C ASP A 133 -40.04 -9.15 -17.90
N HIS A 134 -39.54 -9.25 -19.13
CA HIS A 134 -38.84 -10.44 -19.62
C HIS A 134 -37.34 -10.27 -19.40
N VAL A 135 -36.72 -11.23 -18.71
CA VAL A 135 -35.29 -11.26 -18.42
C VAL A 135 -34.62 -12.43 -19.13
N THR A 136 -33.40 -12.22 -19.63
CA THR A 136 -32.59 -13.27 -20.20
C THR A 136 -31.58 -13.76 -19.18
N ILE A 137 -31.57 -15.07 -18.91
CA ILE A 137 -30.64 -15.71 -17.98
C ILE A 137 -29.66 -16.54 -18.80
N PRO A 138 -28.35 -16.27 -18.74
CA PRO A 138 -27.36 -17.04 -19.48
C PRO A 138 -27.20 -18.44 -18.88
N ILE A 139 -27.12 -19.44 -19.75
CA ILE A 139 -26.86 -20.83 -19.36
C ILE A 139 -25.33 -21.05 -19.31
N PRO A 140 -24.76 -21.55 -18.21
CA PRO A 140 -23.34 -21.91 -18.12
C PRO A 140 -22.95 -22.96 -19.16
N ASP A 141 -21.72 -22.90 -19.68
CA ASP A 141 -21.25 -23.82 -20.72
C ASP A 141 -21.26 -25.30 -20.28
N VAL A 142 -21.15 -25.56 -18.98
CA VAL A 142 -21.20 -26.93 -18.40
C VAL A 142 -22.59 -27.56 -18.48
N ASP A 143 -23.65 -26.75 -18.46
CA ASP A 143 -25.03 -27.19 -18.52
C ASP A 143 -25.59 -27.15 -19.95
N LYS A 144 -24.74 -26.76 -20.91
CA LYS A 144 -25.14 -26.44 -22.29
C LYS A 144 -24.81 -27.60 -23.24
N GLY A 145 -25.85 -28.20 -23.83
CA GLY A 145 -25.72 -29.12 -24.95
C GLY A 145 -25.27 -28.42 -26.24
N LYS A 146 -24.70 -29.19 -27.19
CA LYS A 146 -24.19 -28.65 -28.47
C LYS A 146 -25.24 -27.90 -29.31
N GLY A 147 -26.53 -28.12 -29.07
CA GLY A 147 -27.64 -27.47 -29.77
C GLY A 147 -28.41 -26.44 -28.92
N ASP A 148 -28.02 -26.21 -27.67
CA ASP A 148 -28.82 -25.40 -26.75
C ASP A 148 -28.64 -23.90 -26.96
N LEU A 149 -29.72 -23.16 -26.71
CA LEU A 149 -29.70 -21.70 -26.69
C LEU A 149 -28.74 -21.20 -25.61
N ARG A 150 -28.10 -20.04 -25.87
CA ARG A 150 -27.17 -19.43 -24.90
C ARG A 150 -27.88 -18.90 -23.65
N ASN A 151 -29.13 -18.49 -23.79
CA ASN A 151 -29.91 -17.86 -22.73
C ASN A 151 -31.31 -18.47 -22.69
N ILE A 152 -31.87 -18.59 -21.48
CA ILE A 152 -33.32 -18.80 -21.26
C ILE A 152 -34.01 -17.45 -21.05
N ILE A 153 -35.28 -17.35 -21.40
CA ILE A 153 -36.11 -16.18 -21.13
C ILE A 153 -37.03 -16.51 -19.96
N GLY A 154 -36.96 -15.71 -18.90
CA GLY A 154 -37.87 -15.76 -17.77
C GLY A 154 -38.75 -14.51 -17.71
N VAL A 155 -39.91 -14.61 -17.07
CA VAL A 155 -40.79 -13.47 -16.77
C VAL A 155 -40.77 -13.22 -15.27
N ILE A 156 -40.64 -11.95 -14.86
CA ILE A 156 -40.63 -11.59 -13.44
C ILE A 156 -42.05 -11.69 -12.88
N SER A 157 -42.24 -12.58 -11.91
CA SER A 157 -43.48 -12.78 -11.14
C SER A 157 -43.32 -12.28 -9.70
N ILE A 158 -44.43 -11.92 -9.06
CA ILE A 158 -44.55 -11.75 -7.60
C ILE A 158 -44.32 -13.10 -6.90
#